data_AF-X0WSI1-F1
#
_entry.id   AF-X0WSI1-F1
#
_cell.length_a   1.000
_cell.length_b   1.000
_cell.length_c   1.000
_cell.angle_alpha   90.00
_cell.angle_beta   90.00
_cell.angle_gamma   90.00
#
_symmetry.space_group_name_H-M   'P 1'
#
loop_
_entity.id
_entity.type
_entity.pdbx_description
1 polymer ?
#
loop_
_entity_poly.entity_id
_entity_poly.type
_entity_poly.pdbx_seq_one_letter_code
_entity_poly.pdbx_strand_id
1 'polypeptide(L)'
;ALADRGWSVNNEPHEMGLTVQGGIATARENEFLLRYYMIDRTGWGTPFLLVPEVTNVDNAHLEKLLAATDGDVYLSDSSPLGIPFWNLRTSASEETRRQHIREGKPGSICLKGAARLNTEFTEIPICPSSRLYVKRKLQHLPEEGLSAEQLAAAKESVLRKSCICHDLGGSTTLKYDIDPAATPSICCGPSILDFSKISTLEEMVAHIYGRLSLMTNKERPHMFIKELMLYIDHLREETKNFSLKLSFRTPA
;
A
#
# COMPACT_ATOMS: atom_id res chain seq x y z
N ALA A 1 6.87 23.63 32.68
CA ALA A 1 6.09 22.37 32.63
C ALA A 1 6.88 21.14 33.09
N LEU A 2 8.02 20.78 32.45
CA LEU A 2 8.84 19.62 32.87
C LEU A 2 9.65 19.89 34.16
N ALA A 3 10.30 21.06 34.25
CA ALA A 3 10.99 21.50 35.47
C ALA A 3 10.07 21.58 36.69
N ASP A 4 8.85 22.09 36.50
CA ASP A 4 7.84 22.20 37.57
C ASP A 4 7.37 20.83 38.10
N ARG A 5 7.66 19.75 37.37
CA ARG A 5 7.41 18.35 37.76
C ARG A 5 8.66 17.64 38.30
N GLY A 6 9.77 18.35 38.50
CA GLY A 6 11.04 17.80 38.99
C GLY A 6 11.81 16.96 37.97
N TRP A 7 11.45 17.03 36.68
CA TRP A 7 12.14 16.29 35.62
C TRP A 7 13.25 17.14 35.01
N SER A 8 14.32 16.47 34.58
CA SER A 8 15.42 17.13 33.87
C SER A 8 14.90 17.78 32.59
N VAL A 9 15.23 19.06 32.43
CA VAL A 9 14.96 19.80 31.20
C VAL A 9 16.26 19.82 30.40
N ASN A 10 16.22 19.26 29.19
CA ASN A 10 17.29 19.50 28.25
C ASN A 10 17.12 20.91 27.68
N ASN A 11 18.04 21.81 28.04
CA ASN A 11 18.01 23.20 27.58
C ASN A 11 18.70 23.37 26.21
N GLU A 12 19.30 22.31 25.68
CA GLU A 12 19.89 22.28 24.35
C GLU A 12 18.97 21.55 23.37
N PRO A 13 18.91 22.00 22.10
CA PRO A 13 18.19 21.27 21.07
C PRO A 13 18.80 19.87 20.91
N HIS A 14 17.93 18.86 20.82
CA HIS A 14 18.36 17.49 20.57
C HIS A 14 19.04 17.38 19.20
N GLU A 15 20.01 16.49 19.11
CA GLU A 15 20.60 16.10 17.83
C GLU A 15 19.50 15.62 16.88
N MET A 16 19.49 16.21 15.68
CA MET A 16 18.52 15.90 14.63
C MET A 16 19.12 14.88 13.68
N GLY A 17 18.55 13.68 13.65
CA GLY A 17 18.90 12.65 12.66
C GLY A 17 17.97 12.66 11.45
N LEU A 18 18.54 12.61 10.25
CA LEU A 18 17.84 12.39 8.99
C LEU A 18 17.86 10.91 8.60
N THR A 19 16.68 10.34 8.43
CA THR A 19 16.55 8.96 7.94
C THR A 19 15.80 8.92 6.62
N VAL A 20 16.16 7.97 5.75
CA VAL A 20 15.49 7.79 4.44
C VAL A 20 15.06 6.35 4.23
N GLN A 21 13.93 6.16 3.57
CA GLN A 21 13.36 4.85 3.24
C GLN A 21 12.78 4.89 1.82
N GLY A 22 12.57 3.71 1.24
CA GLY A 22 11.91 3.55 -0.06
C GLY A 22 12.83 3.00 -1.14
N GLY A 23 12.47 1.85 -1.70
CA GLY A 23 13.17 1.24 -2.85
C GLY A 23 14.59 0.68 -2.58
N ILE A 24 15.18 0.95 -1.41
CA ILE A 24 16.47 0.42 -0.98
C ILE A 24 16.37 -1.10 -0.92
N ALA A 25 17.17 -1.79 -1.72
CA ALA A 25 17.16 -3.25 -1.77
C ALA A 25 18.56 -3.87 -1.71
N THR A 26 19.64 -3.09 -1.82
CA THR A 26 21.02 -3.61 -1.77
C THR A 26 21.89 -2.92 -0.72
N ALA A 27 22.90 -3.63 -0.19
CA ALA A 27 23.89 -3.05 0.71
C ALA A 27 24.63 -1.85 0.10
N ARG A 28 24.86 -1.89 -1.22
CA ARG A 28 25.54 -0.81 -1.96
C ARG A 28 24.71 0.47 -2.01
N GLU A 29 23.40 0.36 -2.20
CA GLU A 29 22.48 1.51 -2.13
C GLU A 29 22.43 2.10 -0.72
N ASN A 30 22.35 1.24 0.29
CA ASN A 30 22.43 1.66 1.68
C ASN A 30 23.73 2.40 2.00
N GLU A 31 24.88 1.82 1.63
CA GLU A 31 26.18 2.45 1.84
C GLU A 31 26.32 3.76 1.04
N PHE A 32 25.81 3.81 -0.18
CA PHE A 32 25.79 5.01 -1.00
C PHE A 32 25.00 6.14 -0.33
N LEU A 33 23.82 5.86 0.20
CA LEU A 33 23.04 6.85 0.95
C LEU A 33 23.80 7.36 2.19
N LEU A 34 24.37 6.46 2.99
CA LEU A 34 25.10 6.80 4.21
C LEU A 34 26.38 7.60 3.93
N ARG A 35 27.15 7.25 2.88
CA ARG A 35 28.47 7.85 2.63
C ARG A 35 28.44 9.04 1.68
N TYR A 36 27.57 9.03 0.67
CA TYR A 36 27.52 10.09 -0.33
C TYR A 36 26.55 11.20 0.08
N TYR A 37 25.35 10.82 0.51
CA TYR A 37 24.34 11.79 0.99
C TYR A 37 24.48 12.12 2.47
N MET A 38 25.36 11.42 3.20
CA MET A 38 25.62 11.67 4.62
C MET A 38 24.34 11.65 5.48
N ILE A 39 23.38 10.79 5.11
CA ILE A 39 22.17 10.55 5.90
C ILE A 39 22.52 9.66 7.11
N ASP A 40 21.83 9.86 8.23
CA ASP A 40 22.18 9.18 9.47
C ASP A 40 21.80 7.69 9.45
N ARG A 41 20.62 7.36 8.90
CA ARG A 41 20.12 5.97 8.83
C ARG A 41 19.24 5.72 7.62
N THR A 42 19.17 4.45 7.20
CA THR A 42 18.18 3.97 6.24
C THR A 42 17.12 3.09 6.93
N GLY A 43 15.98 2.93 6.27
CA GLY A 43 14.96 1.95 6.67
C GLY A 43 14.52 1.09 5.50
N TRP A 44 14.17 -0.15 5.84
CA TRP A 44 13.86 -1.23 4.90
C TRP A 44 12.50 -1.81 5.26
N GLY A 45 11.56 -1.80 4.31
CA GLY A 45 10.18 -2.23 4.56
C GLY A 45 9.83 -3.51 3.82
N THR A 46 9.63 -3.41 2.50
CA THR A 46 9.17 -4.52 1.65
C THR A 46 9.91 -5.85 1.83
N PRO A 47 11.25 -5.93 1.88
CA PRO A 47 11.90 -7.23 2.05
C PRO A 47 11.65 -7.88 3.42
N PHE A 48 11.32 -7.10 4.46
CA PHE A 48 10.94 -7.66 5.75
C PHE A 48 9.61 -8.42 5.72
N LEU A 49 8.75 -8.20 4.70
CA LEU A 49 7.54 -9.02 4.53
C LEU A 49 7.86 -10.50 4.32
N LEU A 50 9.09 -10.85 3.92
CA LEU A 50 9.60 -12.21 3.78
C LEU A 50 10.35 -12.71 5.03
N VAL A 51 10.24 -12.00 6.17
CA VAL A 51 10.88 -12.35 7.44
C VAL A 51 9.80 -12.63 8.51
N PRO A 52 9.34 -13.89 8.65
CA PRO A 52 8.21 -14.23 9.51
C PRO A 52 8.47 -14.05 11.01
N GLU A 53 9.75 -13.96 11.40
CA GLU A 53 10.20 -13.74 12.79
C GLU A 53 9.81 -12.36 13.33
N VAL A 54 9.69 -11.36 12.44
CA VAL A 54 9.44 -9.96 12.83
C VAL A 54 8.26 -9.33 12.08
N THR A 55 7.51 -10.12 11.32
CA THR A 55 6.31 -9.67 10.63
C THR A 55 5.12 -10.60 10.85
N ASN A 56 3.92 -10.06 10.69
CA ASN A 56 2.66 -10.78 10.87
C ASN A 56 2.05 -11.25 9.54
N VAL A 57 2.85 -11.37 8.49
CA VAL A 57 2.39 -11.95 7.22
C VAL A 57 2.04 -13.42 7.47
N ASP A 58 0.86 -13.84 7.02
CA ASP A 58 0.40 -15.22 7.11
C ASP A 58 1.05 -16.10 6.03
N ASN A 59 1.10 -17.42 6.26
CA ASN A 59 1.82 -18.36 5.39
C ASN A 59 1.33 -18.33 3.94
N ALA A 60 0.01 -18.22 3.71
CA ALA A 60 -0.54 -18.16 2.37
C ALA A 60 -0.09 -16.90 1.62
N HIS A 61 0.00 -15.76 2.31
CA HIS A 61 0.52 -14.54 1.70
C HIS A 61 2.04 -14.51 1.55
N LEU A 62 2.80 -15.22 2.39
CA LEU A 62 4.25 -15.42 2.16
C LEU A 62 4.49 -16.15 0.83
N GLU A 63 3.72 -17.20 0.55
CA GLU A 63 3.80 -17.92 -0.73
C GLU A 63 3.42 -17.02 -1.92
N LYS A 64 2.37 -16.22 -1.78
CA LYS A 64 1.95 -15.25 -2.81
C LYS A 64 3.00 -14.17 -3.07
N LEU A 65 3.72 -13.72 -2.03
CA LEU A 65 4.82 -12.76 -2.18
C LEU A 65 6.02 -13.38 -2.92
N LEU A 66 6.37 -14.62 -2.60
CA LEU A 66 7.45 -15.35 -3.29
C LEU A 66 7.13 -15.63 -4.77
N ALA A 67 5.85 -15.87 -5.07
CA ALA A 67 5.38 -16.15 -6.43
C ALA A 67 5.03 -14.89 -7.23
N ALA A 68 5.13 -13.70 -6.62
CA ALA A 68 4.75 -12.46 -7.28
C ALA A 68 5.61 -12.20 -8.51
N THR A 69 4.97 -11.76 -9.59
CA THR A 69 5.60 -11.42 -10.86
C THR A 69 5.41 -9.95 -11.21
N ASP A 70 6.04 -9.51 -12.30
CA ASP A 70 5.80 -8.17 -12.83
C ASP A 70 4.31 -8.01 -13.21
N GLY A 71 3.66 -6.98 -12.67
CA GLY A 71 2.22 -6.73 -12.81
C GLY A 71 1.33 -7.20 -11.64
N ASP A 72 1.83 -8.08 -10.76
CA ASP A 72 1.13 -8.45 -9.53
C ASP A 72 1.22 -7.36 -8.46
N VAL A 73 2.32 -6.60 -8.47
CA VAL A 73 2.56 -5.50 -7.54
C VAL A 73 2.26 -4.18 -8.24
N TYR A 74 1.32 -3.41 -7.70
CA TYR A 74 0.89 -2.16 -8.33
C TYR A 74 0.56 -1.09 -7.31
N LEU A 75 0.72 0.17 -7.72
CA LEU A 75 0.26 1.32 -6.94
C LEU A 75 -1.26 1.46 -7.15
N SER A 76 -2.02 1.05 -6.14
CA SER A 76 -3.47 0.97 -6.17
C SER A 76 -4.12 2.28 -5.73
N ASP A 77 -5.21 2.67 -6.38
CA ASP A 77 -6.14 3.71 -5.95
C ASP A 77 -7.40 3.12 -5.25
N SER A 78 -7.31 1.88 -4.78
CA SER A 78 -8.39 1.18 -4.05
C SER A 78 -8.71 1.77 -2.67
N SER A 79 -7.91 2.72 -2.17
CA SER A 79 -8.14 3.33 -0.86
C SER A 79 -9.46 4.12 -0.86
N PRO A 80 -10.34 3.91 0.15
CA PRO A 80 -11.51 4.76 0.34
C PRO A 80 -11.14 6.19 0.76
N LEU A 81 -9.88 6.46 1.13
CA LEU A 81 -9.38 7.78 1.52
C LEU A 81 -8.79 8.56 0.34
N GLY A 82 -8.77 7.99 -0.88
CA GLY A 82 -8.19 8.65 -2.06
C GLY A 82 -6.65 8.71 -2.09
N ILE A 83 -5.99 8.04 -1.14
CA ILE A 83 -4.53 7.96 -1.06
C ILE A 83 -4.07 6.66 -1.73
N PRO A 84 -3.23 6.71 -2.77
CA PRO A 84 -2.73 5.50 -3.41
C PRO A 84 -1.77 4.74 -2.49
N PHE A 85 -1.78 3.42 -2.58
CA PHE A 85 -0.87 2.56 -1.83
C PHE A 85 -0.51 1.31 -2.62
N TRP A 86 0.69 0.78 -2.38
CA TRP A 86 1.12 -0.46 -3.01
C TRP A 86 0.24 -1.63 -2.58
N ASN A 87 -0.19 -2.46 -3.53
CA ASN A 87 -1.04 -3.60 -3.25
C ASN A 87 -0.60 -4.82 -4.07
N LEU A 88 -0.74 -6.00 -3.49
CA LEU A 88 -0.55 -7.27 -4.16
C LEU A 88 -1.88 -7.70 -4.80
N ARG A 89 -1.92 -7.77 -6.13
CA ARG A 89 -3.10 -8.12 -6.93
C ARG A 89 -3.66 -9.50 -6.61
N THR A 90 -2.79 -10.42 -6.22
CA THR A 90 -3.11 -11.80 -5.81
C THR A 90 -3.47 -11.92 -4.33
N SER A 91 -3.49 -10.83 -3.55
CA SER A 91 -3.92 -10.88 -2.14
C SER A 91 -5.38 -11.35 -1.99
N ALA A 92 -5.69 -11.99 -0.86
CA ALA A 92 -7.04 -12.49 -0.57
C ALA A 92 -8.08 -11.35 -0.59
N SER A 93 -7.72 -10.15 -0.11
CA SER A 93 -8.56 -8.94 -0.19
C SER A 93 -8.97 -8.64 -1.64
N GLU A 94 -8.00 -8.66 -2.56
CA GLU A 94 -8.24 -8.34 -3.97
C GLU A 94 -9.02 -9.44 -4.70
N GLU A 95 -8.77 -10.71 -4.37
CA GLU A 95 -9.54 -11.85 -4.86
C GLU A 95 -11.01 -11.76 -4.42
N THR A 96 -11.25 -11.53 -3.13
CA THR A 96 -12.59 -11.36 -2.55
C THR A 96 -13.30 -10.14 -3.11
N ARG A 97 -12.61 -9.00 -3.29
CA ARG A 97 -13.18 -7.81 -3.93
C ARG A 97 -13.69 -8.14 -5.34
N ARG A 98 -12.86 -8.76 -6.17
CA ARG A 98 -13.24 -9.15 -7.55
C ARG A 98 -14.38 -10.17 -7.54
N GLN A 99 -14.40 -11.09 -6.59
CA GLN A 99 -15.50 -12.04 -6.43
C GLN A 99 -16.81 -11.34 -6.10
N HIS A 100 -16.82 -10.42 -5.13
CA HIS A 100 -18.01 -9.63 -4.80
C HIS A 100 -18.55 -8.84 -5.98
N ILE A 101 -17.67 -8.30 -6.85
CA ILE A 101 -18.09 -7.63 -8.08
C ILE A 101 -18.81 -8.60 -9.02
N ARG A 102 -18.23 -9.79 -9.26
CA ARG A 102 -18.86 -10.83 -10.11
C ARG A 102 -20.21 -11.30 -9.59
N GLU A 103 -20.38 -11.36 -8.28
CA GLU A 103 -21.64 -11.75 -7.63
C GLU A 103 -22.68 -10.63 -7.56
N GLY A 104 -22.39 -9.44 -8.10
CA GLY A 104 -23.28 -8.29 -8.02
C GLY A 104 -23.42 -7.69 -6.62
N LYS A 105 -22.46 -7.95 -5.73
CA LYS A 105 -22.42 -7.46 -4.33
C LYS A 105 -21.18 -6.59 -4.04
N PRO A 106 -20.79 -5.65 -4.93
CA PRO A 106 -19.53 -4.90 -4.79
C PRO A 106 -19.49 -4.06 -3.51
N GLY A 107 -18.29 -3.81 -3.01
CA GLY A 107 -18.03 -3.13 -1.73
C GLY A 107 -18.16 -4.03 -0.50
N SER A 108 -17.63 -3.56 0.63
CA SER A 108 -17.59 -4.31 1.89
C SER A 108 -18.79 -4.03 2.80
N ILE A 109 -19.07 -4.96 3.71
CA ILE A 109 -19.94 -4.71 4.87
C ILE A 109 -19.11 -3.89 5.85
N CYS A 110 -19.34 -2.58 5.92
CA CYS A 110 -18.51 -1.66 6.69
C CYS A 110 -18.79 -1.75 8.21
N LEU A 111 -18.22 -2.76 8.86
CA LEU A 111 -18.41 -3.00 10.31
C LEU A 111 -17.64 -2.00 11.18
N LYS A 112 -16.36 -1.73 10.86
CA LYS A 112 -15.48 -0.89 11.69
C LYS A 112 -15.72 0.62 11.55
N GLY A 113 -16.14 1.08 10.37
CA GLY A 113 -16.49 2.49 10.16
C GLY A 113 -15.36 3.52 10.17
N ALA A 114 -14.08 3.14 10.29
CA ALA A 114 -12.98 4.09 10.46
C ALA A 114 -12.75 5.04 9.26
N ALA A 115 -13.21 4.68 8.06
CA ALA A 115 -13.12 5.51 6.85
C ALA A 115 -14.47 6.08 6.39
N ARG A 116 -15.45 6.21 7.31
CA ARG A 116 -16.75 6.85 7.03
C ARG A 116 -16.60 8.37 7.00
N LEU A 117 -16.22 8.91 5.85
CA LEU A 117 -15.92 10.33 5.67
C LEU A 117 -16.74 11.00 4.55
N ASN A 118 -17.59 10.24 3.83
CA ASN A 118 -18.31 10.74 2.68
C ASN A 118 -19.82 10.85 2.96
N THR A 119 -20.40 12.03 2.71
CA THR A 119 -21.83 12.35 2.90
C THR A 119 -22.58 12.56 1.58
N GLU A 120 -22.03 12.14 0.45
CA GLU A 120 -22.59 12.36 -0.90
C GLU A 120 -24.03 11.84 -1.02
N PHE A 121 -24.35 10.73 -0.34
CA PHE A 121 -25.66 10.09 -0.43
C PHE A 121 -26.42 10.01 0.90
N THR A 122 -25.82 10.41 2.02
CA THR A 122 -26.40 10.26 3.36
C THR A 122 -25.95 11.39 4.28
N GLU A 123 -26.82 11.83 5.19
CA GLU A 123 -26.46 12.80 6.25
C GLU A 123 -25.38 12.25 7.19
N ILE A 124 -25.50 10.97 7.56
CA ILE A 124 -24.48 10.26 8.33
C ILE A 124 -23.39 9.80 7.35
N PRO A 125 -22.10 10.14 7.57
CA PRO A 125 -21.03 9.72 6.67
C PRO A 125 -20.97 8.20 6.48
N ILE A 126 -20.76 7.77 5.24
CA ILE A 126 -20.54 6.38 4.86
C ILE A 126 -19.17 6.21 4.20
N CYS A 127 -18.63 4.99 4.23
CA CYS A 127 -17.33 4.71 3.65
C CYS A 127 -17.44 4.55 2.13
N PRO A 128 -16.57 5.17 1.32
CA PRO A 128 -16.56 4.97 -0.14
C PRO A 128 -16.35 3.52 -0.59
N SER A 129 -15.72 2.67 0.23
CA SER A 129 -15.59 1.23 -0.06
C SER A 129 -16.79 0.39 0.41
N SER A 130 -17.78 0.99 1.07
CA SER A 130 -18.93 0.26 1.59
C SER A 130 -19.88 -0.14 0.48
N ARG A 131 -20.54 -1.30 0.63
CA ARG A 131 -21.57 -1.77 -0.30
C ARG A 131 -22.70 -0.77 -0.47
N LEU A 132 -23.04 -0.02 0.58
CA LEU A 132 -24.06 1.03 0.54
C LEU A 132 -23.65 2.17 -0.40
N TYR A 133 -22.45 2.71 -0.22
CA TYR A 133 -21.93 3.79 -1.06
C TYR A 133 -21.76 3.32 -2.51
N VAL A 134 -21.07 2.20 -2.72
CA VAL A 134 -20.77 1.66 -4.05
C VAL A 134 -22.06 1.42 -4.84
N LYS A 135 -23.09 0.82 -4.23
CA LYS A 135 -24.39 0.61 -4.88
C LYS A 135 -25.03 1.94 -5.30
N ARG A 136 -25.09 2.93 -4.41
CA ARG A 136 -25.72 4.23 -4.70
C ARG A 136 -24.96 4.99 -5.78
N LYS A 137 -23.63 5.03 -5.70
CA LYS A 137 -22.80 5.71 -6.70
C LYS A 137 -22.95 5.07 -8.08
N LEU A 138 -22.93 3.73 -8.17
CA LEU A 138 -23.13 3.03 -9.46
C LEU A 138 -24.53 3.26 -10.07
N GLN A 139 -25.55 3.47 -9.24
CA GLN A 139 -26.91 3.82 -9.69
C GLN A 139 -27.01 5.27 -10.16
N HIS A 140 -26.27 6.18 -9.53
CA HIS A 140 -26.27 7.61 -9.85
C HIS A 140 -25.42 7.95 -11.09
N LEU A 141 -24.28 7.28 -11.30
CA LEU A 141 -23.34 7.57 -12.38
C LEU A 141 -23.96 7.73 -13.79
N PRO A 142 -24.96 6.94 -14.23
CA PRO A 142 -25.62 7.14 -15.52
C PRO A 142 -26.36 8.47 -15.67
N GLU A 143 -26.74 9.11 -14.56
CA GLU A 143 -27.48 10.38 -14.53
C GLU A 143 -26.56 11.60 -14.68
N GLU A 144 -25.24 11.42 -14.50
CA GLU A 144 -24.24 12.50 -14.49
C GLU A 144 -23.90 13.03 -15.90
N GLY A 145 -24.52 12.52 -16.97
CA GLY A 145 -24.29 12.98 -18.35
C GLY A 145 -22.88 12.69 -18.88
N LEU A 146 -22.19 11.71 -18.30
CA LEU A 146 -20.83 11.32 -18.69
C LEU A 146 -20.80 10.64 -20.07
N SER A 147 -19.72 10.88 -20.82
CA SER A 147 -19.45 10.08 -22.02
C SER A 147 -19.24 8.60 -21.66
N ALA A 148 -19.37 7.69 -22.63
CA ALA A 148 -19.21 6.25 -22.40
C ALA A 148 -17.85 5.89 -21.76
N GLU A 149 -16.78 6.56 -22.20
CA GLU A 149 -15.43 6.36 -21.66
C GLU A 149 -15.30 6.87 -20.22
N GLN A 150 -15.82 8.07 -19.94
CA GLN A 150 -15.84 8.63 -18.59
C GLN A 150 -16.68 7.79 -17.62
N LEU A 151 -17.84 7.33 -18.08
CA LEU A 151 -18.73 6.48 -17.29
C LEU A 151 -18.07 5.15 -16.96
N ALA A 152 -17.36 4.53 -17.91
CA ALA A 152 -16.63 3.30 -17.67
C ALA A 152 -15.50 3.49 -16.64
N ALA A 153 -14.71 4.55 -16.78
CA ALA A 153 -13.62 4.86 -15.85
C ALA A 153 -14.14 5.24 -14.45
N ALA A 154 -15.23 5.99 -14.34
CA ALA A 154 -15.85 6.33 -13.07
C ALA A 154 -16.47 5.11 -12.37
N LYS A 155 -17.10 4.20 -13.12
CA LYS A 155 -17.58 2.92 -12.55
C LYS A 155 -16.43 2.10 -12.00
N GLU A 156 -15.35 1.99 -12.76
CA GLU A 156 -14.18 1.24 -12.35
C GLU A 156 -13.50 1.83 -11.11
N SER A 157 -13.40 3.17 -10.99
CA SER A 157 -12.83 3.85 -9.82
C SER A 157 -13.64 3.61 -8.52
N VAL A 158 -14.95 3.43 -8.65
CA VAL A 158 -15.85 3.07 -7.55
C VAL A 158 -15.72 1.59 -7.20
N LEU A 159 -15.69 0.70 -8.20
CA LEU A 159 -15.64 -0.75 -8.01
C LEU A 159 -14.31 -1.24 -7.41
N ARG A 160 -13.21 -0.53 -7.66
CA ARG A 160 -11.90 -0.88 -7.10
C ARG A 160 -11.73 -0.58 -5.63
N LYS A 161 -12.64 0.17 -4.99
CA LYS A 161 -12.49 0.52 -3.58
C LYS A 161 -12.55 -0.72 -2.70
N SER A 162 -11.54 -0.89 -1.84
CA SER A 162 -11.38 -2.04 -0.93
C SER A 162 -11.44 -1.62 0.54
N CYS A 163 -11.65 -2.59 1.44
CA CYS A 163 -11.85 -2.32 2.86
C CYS A 163 -10.53 -2.27 3.63
N ILE A 164 -9.85 -1.12 3.64
CA ILE A 164 -8.54 -1.03 4.29
C ILE A 164 -8.57 -1.23 5.82
N CYS A 165 -9.71 -1.03 6.49
CA CYS A 165 -9.80 -1.14 7.96
C CYS A 165 -9.75 -2.59 8.49
N HIS A 166 -10.14 -3.55 7.65
CA HIS A 166 -10.16 -4.97 7.99
C HIS A 166 -9.02 -5.67 7.27
N ASP A 167 -8.92 -5.44 5.97
CA ASP A 167 -8.01 -6.16 5.09
C ASP A 167 -6.53 -5.92 5.45
N LEU A 168 -6.11 -4.68 5.78
CA LEU A 168 -4.71 -4.39 6.13
C LEU A 168 -4.25 -5.04 7.44
N GLY A 169 -5.18 -5.29 8.37
CA GLY A 169 -4.90 -6.01 9.61
C GLY A 169 -5.12 -7.51 9.50
N GLY A 170 -5.61 -7.99 8.35
CA GLY A 170 -6.13 -9.34 8.17
C GLY A 170 -5.09 -10.42 8.38
N SER A 171 -3.84 -10.21 7.95
CA SER A 171 -2.79 -11.24 8.12
C SER A 171 -2.49 -11.50 9.59
N THR A 172 -2.46 -10.46 10.42
CA THR A 172 -2.30 -10.59 11.87
C THR A 172 -3.47 -11.37 12.47
N THR A 173 -4.71 -11.01 12.12
CA THR A 173 -5.88 -11.69 12.71
C THR A 173 -6.04 -13.14 12.25
N LEU A 174 -5.61 -13.48 11.02
CA LEU A 174 -5.54 -14.86 10.56
C LEU A 174 -4.44 -15.63 11.29
N LYS A 175 -3.22 -15.08 11.35
CA LYS A 175 -2.05 -15.75 11.94
C LYS A 175 -2.24 -16.12 13.41
N TYR A 176 -3.06 -15.36 14.14
CA TYR A 176 -3.35 -15.56 15.56
C TYR A 176 -4.77 -16.09 15.83
N ASP A 177 -5.47 -16.63 14.83
CA ASP A 177 -6.81 -17.24 14.97
C ASP A 177 -7.88 -16.31 15.58
N ILE A 178 -7.74 -14.99 15.40
CA ILE A 178 -8.68 -13.98 15.92
C ILE A 178 -9.88 -13.83 14.97
N ASP A 179 -9.62 -13.85 13.66
CA ASP A 179 -10.66 -13.78 12.63
C ASP A 179 -10.31 -14.71 11.48
N PRO A 180 -10.76 -15.98 11.53
CA PRO A 180 -10.49 -16.98 10.48
C PRO A 180 -11.10 -16.64 9.12
N ALA A 181 -12.06 -15.71 9.06
CA ALA A 181 -12.70 -15.26 7.83
C ALA A 181 -12.03 -14.02 7.23
N ALA A 182 -10.94 -13.53 7.82
CA ALA A 182 -10.28 -12.35 7.32
C ALA A 182 -9.69 -12.58 5.92
N THR A 183 -9.72 -11.52 5.11
CA THR A 183 -9.20 -11.53 3.73
C THR A 183 -8.08 -10.51 3.63
N PRO A 184 -6.83 -10.89 3.96
CA PRO A 184 -5.74 -9.94 4.06
C PRO A 184 -5.43 -9.20 2.77
N SER A 185 -5.06 -7.94 2.91
CA SER A 185 -4.37 -7.16 1.88
C SER A 185 -2.89 -7.05 2.27
N ILE A 186 -2.00 -7.05 1.29
CA ILE A 186 -0.56 -6.92 1.50
C ILE A 186 -0.04 -5.71 0.75
N CYS A 187 0.60 -4.81 1.50
CA CYS A 187 1.26 -3.63 0.96
C CYS A 187 2.74 -3.90 0.71
N CYS A 188 3.08 -4.50 -0.43
CA CYS A 188 4.45 -4.74 -0.85
C CYS A 188 4.87 -3.76 -1.95
N GLY A 189 6.00 -3.08 -1.77
CA GLY A 189 6.60 -2.29 -2.84
C GLY A 189 7.16 -3.18 -3.96
N PRO A 190 7.52 -2.60 -5.11
CA PRO A 190 7.96 -3.35 -6.28
C PRO A 190 9.26 -4.12 -6.07
N SER A 191 10.06 -3.75 -5.07
CA SER A 191 11.30 -4.45 -4.73
C SER A 191 11.06 -5.86 -4.21
N ILE A 192 9.82 -6.26 -3.88
CA ILE A 192 9.52 -7.64 -3.46
C ILE A 192 9.93 -8.65 -4.54
N LEU A 193 9.80 -8.27 -5.82
CA LEU A 193 10.14 -9.09 -6.97
C LEU A 193 11.65 -9.39 -7.06
N ASP A 194 12.46 -8.64 -6.34
CA ASP A 194 13.91 -8.83 -6.32
C ASP A 194 14.35 -9.88 -5.27
N PHE A 195 13.43 -10.38 -4.45
CA PHE A 195 13.67 -11.39 -3.41
C PHE A 195 12.80 -12.63 -3.67
N SER A 196 13.40 -13.82 -3.60
CA SER A 196 12.67 -15.08 -3.85
C SER A 196 12.82 -16.10 -2.71
N LYS A 197 13.09 -15.63 -1.49
CA LYS A 197 13.33 -16.49 -0.34
C LYS A 197 12.72 -15.91 0.94
N ILE A 198 12.01 -16.76 1.69
CA ILE A 198 11.69 -16.50 3.10
C ILE A 198 12.99 -16.55 3.89
N SER A 199 13.33 -15.44 4.54
CA SER A 199 14.63 -15.23 5.17
C SER A 199 14.47 -15.08 6.69
N THR A 200 15.50 -15.44 7.43
CA THR A 200 15.56 -15.12 8.88
C THR A 200 15.89 -13.65 9.09
N LEU A 201 15.70 -13.14 10.32
CA LEU A 201 16.14 -11.79 10.68
C LEU A 201 17.65 -11.65 10.50
N GLU A 202 18.42 -12.67 10.88
CA GLU A 202 19.86 -12.69 10.72
C GLU A 202 20.26 -12.56 9.25
N GLU A 203 19.62 -13.30 8.35
CA GLU A 203 19.88 -13.24 6.91
C GLU A 203 19.54 -11.87 6.33
N MET A 204 18.41 -11.27 6.73
CA MET A 204 18.01 -9.94 6.28
C MET A 204 18.97 -8.85 6.77
N VAL A 205 19.43 -8.93 8.02
CA VAL A 205 20.44 -8.02 8.56
C VAL A 205 21.79 -8.21 7.85
N ALA A 206 22.21 -9.45 7.61
CA ALA A 206 23.41 -9.78 6.86
C ALA A 206 23.34 -9.22 5.43
N HIS A 207 22.17 -9.26 4.78
CA HIS A 207 21.91 -8.65 3.48
C HIS A 207 22.08 -7.12 3.48
N ILE A 208 21.47 -6.43 4.45
CA ILE A 208 21.55 -4.96 4.59
C ILE A 208 22.99 -4.48 4.74
N TYR A 209 23.81 -5.22 5.51
CA TYR A 209 25.21 -4.90 5.76
C TYR A 209 26.20 -5.56 4.78
N GLY A 210 25.70 -6.21 3.72
CA GLY A 210 26.53 -6.74 2.64
C GLY A 210 27.36 -7.99 2.99
N ARG A 211 27.02 -8.69 4.08
CA ARG A 211 27.66 -9.97 4.43
C ARG A 211 27.18 -11.12 3.56
N LEU A 212 25.95 -11.02 3.04
CA LEU A 212 25.39 -11.88 2.00
C LEU A 212 24.49 -11.06 1.08
N SER A 213 23.96 -11.67 0.03
CA SER A 213 22.94 -11.05 -0.84
C SER A 213 21.73 -11.98 -0.97
N LEU A 214 20.54 -11.47 -0.61
CA LEU A 214 19.26 -12.16 -0.83
C LEU A 214 18.62 -11.84 -2.19
N MET A 215 19.26 -10.96 -2.98
CA MET A 215 18.75 -10.55 -4.28
C MET A 215 18.84 -11.67 -5.31
N THR A 216 17.77 -11.86 -6.06
CA THR A 216 17.73 -12.82 -7.18
C THR A 216 17.68 -12.12 -8.53
N ASN A 217 17.12 -10.91 -8.60
CA ASN A 217 17.08 -10.10 -9.80
C ASN A 217 18.36 -9.25 -9.96
N LYS A 218 19.25 -9.66 -10.87
CA LYS A 218 20.49 -8.93 -11.18
C LYS A 218 20.26 -7.71 -12.07
N GLU A 219 19.16 -7.67 -12.81
CA GLU A 219 18.82 -6.62 -13.77
C GLU A 219 17.97 -5.50 -13.15
N ARG A 220 17.76 -5.52 -11.81
CA ARG A 220 17.01 -4.45 -11.16
C ARG A 220 17.69 -3.09 -11.41
N PRO A 221 16.92 -2.03 -11.70
CA PRO A 221 17.46 -0.69 -11.70
C PRO A 221 17.84 -0.25 -10.28
N HIS A 222 18.76 0.71 -10.18
CA HIS A 222 19.05 1.40 -8.92
C HIS A 222 17.77 2.05 -8.35
N MET A 223 17.64 2.10 -7.02
CA MET A 223 16.45 2.63 -6.33
C MET A 223 15.94 3.97 -6.88
N PHE A 224 16.83 4.93 -7.17
CA PHE A 224 16.45 6.22 -7.76
C PHE A 224 15.91 6.13 -9.18
N ILE A 225 16.45 5.22 -10.00
CA ILE A 225 15.94 5.00 -11.35
C ILE A 225 14.56 4.36 -11.26
N LYS A 226 14.38 3.38 -10.37
CA LYS A 226 13.07 2.77 -10.13
C LYS A 226 12.06 3.84 -9.68
N GLU A 227 12.42 4.69 -8.73
CA GLU A 227 11.55 5.77 -8.25
C GLU A 227 11.20 6.75 -9.38
N LEU A 228 12.15 7.14 -10.22
CA LEU A 228 11.87 7.99 -11.39
C LEU A 228 10.89 7.33 -12.37
N MET A 229 11.03 6.03 -12.63
CA MET A 229 10.08 5.29 -13.47
C MET A 229 8.67 5.33 -12.85
N LEU A 230 8.56 5.14 -11.53
CA LEU A 230 7.29 5.20 -10.81
C LEU A 230 6.63 6.59 -10.93
N TYR A 231 7.40 7.67 -10.80
CA TYR A 231 6.90 9.03 -10.99
C TYR A 231 6.42 9.27 -12.42
N ILE A 232 7.14 8.77 -13.43
CA ILE A 232 6.75 8.88 -14.84
C ILE A 232 5.44 8.13 -15.09
N ASP A 233 5.31 6.91 -14.56
CA ASP A 233 4.10 6.10 -14.71
C ASP A 233 2.90 6.75 -14.00
N HIS A 234 3.12 7.31 -12.81
CA HIS A 234 2.08 8.08 -12.10
C HIS A 234 1.67 9.32 -12.90
N LEU A 235 2.61 10.09 -13.44
CA LEU A 235 2.33 11.27 -14.24
C LEU A 235 1.53 10.92 -15.52
N ARG A 236 1.84 9.80 -16.17
CA ARG A 236 1.09 9.31 -17.33
C ARG A 236 -0.37 9.01 -16.96
N GLU A 237 -0.59 8.33 -15.85
CA GLU A 237 -1.94 8.02 -15.38
C GLU A 237 -2.71 9.29 -14.99
N GLU A 238 -2.08 10.23 -14.28
CA GLU A 238 -2.71 11.50 -13.94
C GLU A 238 -3.02 12.35 -15.18
N THR A 239 -2.15 12.34 -16.20
CA THR A 239 -2.40 13.03 -17.47
C THR A 239 -3.60 12.43 -18.20
N LYS A 240 -3.71 11.10 -18.21
CA LYS A 240 -4.87 10.39 -18.76
C LYS A 240 -6.14 10.76 -18.00
N ASN A 241 -6.12 10.70 -16.67
CA ASN A 241 -7.26 11.09 -15.83
C ASN A 241 -7.68 12.56 -16.06
N PHE A 242 -6.71 13.46 -16.21
CA PHE A 242 -6.95 14.85 -16.55
C PHE A 242 -7.62 15.00 -17.92
N SER A 243 -7.13 14.28 -18.94
CA SER A 243 -7.73 14.30 -20.29
C SER A 243 -9.19 13.83 -20.31
N LEU A 244 -9.53 12.90 -19.41
CA LEU A 244 -10.90 12.41 -19.22
C LEU A 244 -11.75 13.30 -18.31
N LYS A 245 -11.21 14.40 -17.77
CA LYS A 245 -11.86 15.25 -16.75
C LYS A 245 -12.28 14.46 -15.50
N LEU A 246 -11.52 13.43 -15.16
CA LEU A 246 -11.74 12.55 -14.01
C LEU A 246 -10.70 12.78 -12.89
N SER A 247 -9.89 13.83 -12.96
CA SER A 247 -8.88 14.10 -11.94
C SER A 247 -9.55 14.34 -10.58
N PHE A 248 -9.43 13.35 -9.70
CA PHE A 248 -9.98 13.33 -8.34
C PHE A 248 -9.32 14.33 -7.37
N ARG A 249 -8.37 15.15 -7.85
CA ARG A 249 -7.61 16.12 -7.04
C ARG A 249 -7.87 17.57 -7.42
N THR A 250 -8.76 17.81 -8.38
CA THR A 250 -9.27 19.16 -8.61
C THR A 250 -10.55 19.30 -7.79
N PRO A 251 -10.59 20.12 -6.73
CA PRO A 251 -11.87 20.47 -6.14
C PRO A 251 -12.73 21.11 -7.23
N ALA A 252 -13.98 20.64 -7.35
CA ALA A 252 -15.01 21.37 -8.07
C ALA A 252 -15.28 22.72 -7.39
#